data_AF-A0A925ZT78-F1
#
_entry.id   AF-A0A925ZT78-F1
#
_cell.length_a   1.000
_cell.length_b   1.000
_cell.length_c   1.000
_cell.angle_alpha   90.00
_cell.angle_beta   90.00
_cell.angle_gamma   90.00
#
_symmetry.space_group_name_H-M   'P 1'
#
loop_
_entity.id
_entity.type
_entity.pdbx_description
1 polymer ?
#
loop_
_entity_poly.entity_id
_entity_poly.type
_entity_poly.pdbx_seq_one_letter_code
_entity_poly.pdbx_strand_id
1 'polypeptide(L)'
;MLSGKSELGLGWLGDWVLVGTLDRAPLLDALVAVQEHVQLPLPAPDDREARELEMFGALGKLPVFAAAQVRNPAGLVATLAAGKALLNEVAPGIVTWENFASYGEVPIVRIGISKTAPNPEAVRYADLVAVYYAQVGGAFAVALDQKVLEQVIDRMNDPARRPKGVAAEGTQFAIEAHMAPEHAGWHAVLWALQGESQRGQANARHFAEAILRGDPSTAGDPTKFAALATAYFGGVPVTSEARFDWSLAPDGVRDPVHGSTITPNYPELPIAGETPLGALMQRVSSLRATLSFDDEPAKHEPAIRSLHTRLELGLGAARE
;
A
#
# COMPACT_ATOMS: atom_id res chain seq x y z
N MET A 1 36.03 16.55 24.11
CA MET A 1 35.77 17.13 22.78
C MET A 1 35.73 15.99 21.77
N LEU A 2 34.53 15.55 21.39
CA LEU A 2 34.29 14.56 20.33
C LEU A 2 33.74 15.35 19.14
N SER A 3 34.64 15.74 18.24
CA SER A 3 34.34 16.38 16.96
C SER A 3 34.17 15.29 15.89
N GLY A 4 33.14 15.41 15.05
CA GLY A 4 33.03 14.69 13.79
C GLY A 4 32.35 13.32 13.85
N LYS A 5 31.03 13.29 14.01
CA LYS A 5 30.22 12.18 13.51
C LYS A 5 29.30 12.68 12.40
N SER A 6 29.84 12.55 11.18
CA SER A 6 29.15 12.11 9.97
C SER A 6 27.79 12.74 9.71
N GLU A 7 27.80 13.78 8.87
CA GLU A 7 26.78 13.89 7.82
C GLU A 7 26.63 12.50 7.20
N LEU A 8 25.43 11.91 7.27
CA LEU A 8 25.12 10.66 6.58
C LEU A 8 25.56 10.84 5.13
N GLY A 9 26.48 9.98 4.67
CA GLY A 9 27.23 10.10 3.42
C GLY A 9 26.36 9.99 2.16
N LEU A 10 25.48 10.97 1.96
CA LEU A 10 24.60 11.14 0.80
C LEU A 10 25.28 11.92 -0.32
N GLY A 11 26.59 12.22 -0.21
CA GLY A 11 27.36 12.93 -1.23
C GLY A 11 27.50 12.18 -2.56
N TRP A 12 26.98 10.95 -2.66
CA TRP A 12 26.86 10.20 -3.92
C TRP A 12 25.53 10.42 -4.65
N LEU A 13 24.51 10.93 -3.96
CA LEU A 13 23.17 11.14 -4.48
C LEU A 13 23.16 12.25 -5.53
N GLY A 14 22.46 12.01 -6.64
CA GLY A 14 22.24 13.00 -7.69
C GLY A 14 20.96 13.80 -7.50
N ASP A 15 20.39 14.25 -8.61
CA ASP A 15 19.34 15.27 -8.63
C ASP A 15 17.93 14.71 -8.37
N TRP A 16 17.79 13.37 -8.34
CA TRP A 16 16.50 12.73 -8.15
C TRP A 16 16.58 11.41 -7.37
N VAL A 17 15.49 11.16 -6.63
CA VAL A 17 15.13 9.88 -6.03
C VAL A 17 13.71 9.55 -6.49
N LEU A 18 13.50 8.31 -6.86
CA LEU A 18 12.22 7.73 -7.26
C LEU A 18 11.90 6.63 -6.25
N VAL A 19 10.72 6.69 -5.64
CA VAL A 19 10.15 5.55 -4.91
C VAL A 19 8.85 5.21 -5.62
N GLY A 20 8.64 3.94 -5.90
CA GLY A 20 7.47 3.51 -6.65
C GLY A 20 7.03 2.11 -6.28
N THR A 21 5.87 1.75 -6.80
CA THR A 21 5.35 0.39 -6.78
C THR A 21 5.05 -0.02 -8.21
N LEU A 22 5.18 -1.31 -8.50
CA LEU A 22 4.73 -1.88 -9.76
C LEU A 22 3.35 -2.50 -9.54
N ASP A 23 2.50 -2.31 -10.54
CA ASP A 23 1.16 -2.83 -10.51
C ASP A 23 1.15 -4.36 -10.70
N ARG A 24 1.08 -5.12 -9.59
CA ARG A 24 1.19 -6.58 -9.60
C ARG A 24 0.31 -7.23 -8.52
N ALA A 25 -0.07 -8.48 -8.77
CA ALA A 25 -0.86 -9.30 -7.86
C ALA A 25 -0.35 -9.34 -6.40
N PRO A 26 0.96 -9.37 -6.09
CA PRO A 26 1.44 -9.34 -4.70
C PRO A 26 1.03 -8.10 -3.90
N LEU A 27 0.60 -7.03 -4.56
CA LEU A 27 0.04 -5.85 -3.90
C LEU A 27 -1.31 -6.18 -3.23
N LEU A 28 -2.13 -7.04 -3.86
CA LEU A 28 -3.37 -7.54 -3.27
C LEU A 28 -3.08 -8.51 -2.12
N ASP A 29 -2.11 -9.41 -2.28
CA ASP A 29 -1.71 -10.35 -1.22
C ASP A 29 -1.27 -9.61 0.06
N ALA A 30 -0.49 -8.53 -0.10
CA ALA A 30 -0.08 -7.70 1.02
C ALA A 30 -1.23 -6.91 1.66
N LEU A 31 -2.20 -6.44 0.85
CA LEU A 31 -3.39 -5.77 1.39
C LEU A 31 -4.21 -6.74 2.23
N VAL A 32 -4.42 -7.96 1.74
CA VAL A 32 -5.11 -9.04 2.47
C VAL A 32 -4.40 -9.37 3.78
N ALA A 33 -3.07 -9.46 3.77
CA ALA A 33 -2.29 -9.77 4.96
C ALA A 33 -2.38 -8.69 6.06
N VAL A 34 -2.61 -7.42 5.69
CA VAL A 34 -2.62 -6.28 6.63
C VAL A 34 -4.04 -5.87 7.03
N GLN A 35 -5.03 -6.07 6.17
CA GLN A 35 -6.38 -5.56 6.38
C GLN A 35 -7.36 -6.71 6.70
N GLU A 36 -7.60 -6.92 8.00
CA GLU A 36 -8.51 -7.96 8.54
C GLU A 36 -9.97 -7.86 8.05
N HIS A 37 -10.34 -6.72 7.46
CA HIS A 37 -11.72 -6.41 7.03
C HIS A 37 -11.88 -6.41 5.50
N VAL A 38 -10.84 -6.78 4.75
CA VAL A 38 -11.00 -7.13 3.33
C VAL A 38 -11.88 -8.37 3.28
N GLN A 39 -12.78 -8.43 2.30
CA GLN A 39 -13.86 -9.41 2.12
C GLN A 39 -13.37 -10.85 1.88
N LEU A 40 -12.55 -11.38 2.78
CA LEU A 40 -12.06 -12.75 2.74
C LEU A 40 -12.41 -13.43 4.07
N PRO A 41 -12.73 -14.74 4.02
CA PRO A 41 -12.85 -15.52 5.23
C PRO A 41 -11.50 -15.48 5.96
N LEU A 42 -11.52 -14.98 7.20
CA LEU A 42 -10.33 -15.04 8.06
C LEU A 42 -9.96 -16.53 8.24
N PRO A 43 -8.70 -16.93 8.01
CA PRO A 43 -8.28 -18.28 8.36
C PRO A 43 -8.48 -18.52 9.87
N ALA A 44 -8.79 -19.77 10.23
CA ALA A 44 -9.13 -20.17 11.59
C ALA A 44 -8.10 -19.65 12.62
N PRO A 45 -8.55 -19.25 13.83
CA PRO A 45 -7.78 -18.44 14.77
C PRO A 45 -6.53 -19.09 15.41
N ASP A 46 -6.18 -20.34 15.09
CA ASP A 46 -5.27 -21.14 15.93
C ASP A 46 -3.80 -21.19 15.50
N ASP A 47 -3.39 -20.51 14.42
CA ASP A 47 -1.98 -20.50 14.01
C ASP A 47 -1.44 -19.08 13.77
N ARG A 48 -1.14 -18.40 14.89
CA ARG A 48 -0.47 -17.09 14.90
C ARG A 48 0.86 -17.12 14.15
N GLU A 49 1.56 -18.23 14.23
CA GLU A 49 2.90 -18.41 13.66
C GLU A 49 2.84 -18.55 12.13
N ALA A 50 1.88 -19.31 11.60
CA ALA A 50 1.60 -19.36 10.18
C ALA A 50 1.18 -17.98 9.64
N ARG A 51 0.36 -17.22 10.40
CA ARG A 51 -0.06 -15.87 10.02
C ARG A 51 1.13 -14.89 9.96
N GLU A 52 2.05 -14.98 10.92
CA GLU A 52 3.26 -14.17 10.91
C GLU A 52 4.13 -14.50 9.68
N LEU A 53 4.37 -15.78 9.38
CA LEU A 53 5.12 -16.19 8.18
C LEU A 53 4.46 -15.77 6.86
N GLU A 54 3.13 -15.89 6.78
CA GLU A 54 2.35 -15.45 5.62
C GLU A 54 2.49 -13.93 5.42
N MET A 55 2.36 -13.16 6.50
CA MET A 55 2.56 -11.71 6.47
C MET A 55 3.97 -11.34 6.01
N PHE A 56 5.02 -11.94 6.58
CA PHE A 56 6.39 -11.67 6.15
C PHE A 56 6.63 -12.07 4.69
N GLY A 57 6.05 -13.18 4.24
CA GLY A 57 6.11 -13.62 2.85
C GLY A 57 5.38 -12.67 1.88
N ALA A 58 4.26 -12.09 2.28
CA ALA A 58 3.54 -11.08 1.51
C ALA A 58 4.33 -9.76 1.45
N LEU A 59 4.88 -9.32 2.58
CA LEU A 59 5.71 -8.11 2.67
C LEU A 59 6.98 -8.21 1.81
N GLY A 60 7.67 -9.36 1.83
CA GLY A 60 8.88 -9.54 1.02
C GLY A 60 8.62 -9.64 -0.49
N LYS A 61 7.37 -9.87 -0.91
CA LYS A 61 6.96 -9.88 -2.32
C LYS A 61 6.33 -8.57 -2.78
N LEU A 62 6.25 -7.57 -1.89
CA LEU A 62 5.68 -6.27 -2.24
C LEU A 62 6.38 -5.69 -3.47
N PRO A 63 5.63 -5.22 -4.48
CA PRO A 63 6.21 -4.76 -5.72
C PRO A 63 6.81 -3.34 -5.61
N VAL A 64 7.40 -3.00 -4.47
CA VAL A 64 7.98 -1.70 -4.16
C VAL A 64 9.45 -1.63 -4.58
N PHE A 65 9.85 -0.45 -5.05
CA PHE A 65 11.22 -0.16 -5.43
C PHE A 65 11.59 1.28 -5.09
N ALA A 66 12.89 1.50 -4.96
CA ALA A 66 13.50 2.81 -4.90
C ALA A 66 14.62 2.89 -5.93
N ALA A 67 14.77 4.02 -6.61
CA ALA A 67 15.88 4.29 -7.50
C ALA A 67 16.40 5.70 -7.26
N ALA A 68 17.70 5.90 -7.34
CA ALA A 68 18.29 7.22 -7.17
C ALA A 68 19.40 7.45 -8.17
N GLN A 69 19.51 8.69 -8.66
CA GLN A 69 20.63 9.06 -9.51
C GLN A 69 21.94 8.98 -8.72
N VAL A 70 22.99 8.47 -9.34
CA VAL A 70 24.32 8.36 -8.76
C VAL A 70 25.22 9.42 -9.40
N ARG A 71 25.50 10.49 -8.67
CA ARG A 71 26.42 11.55 -9.11
C ARG A 71 27.88 11.16 -8.90
N ASN A 72 28.17 10.39 -7.84
CA ASN A 72 29.53 9.91 -7.53
C ASN A 72 29.52 8.38 -7.28
N PRO A 73 29.85 7.57 -8.30
CA PRO A 73 29.88 6.11 -8.19
C PRO A 73 30.87 5.60 -7.12
N ALA A 74 32.02 6.25 -6.96
CA ALA A 74 33.00 5.86 -5.95
C ALA A 74 32.46 6.08 -4.52
N GLY A 75 31.71 7.18 -4.32
CA GLY A 75 31.02 7.46 -3.07
C GLY A 75 29.97 6.40 -2.74
N LEU A 76 29.18 5.97 -3.73
CA LEU A 76 28.20 4.89 -3.54
C LEU A 76 28.88 3.58 -3.10
N VAL A 77 29.95 3.17 -3.79
CA VAL A 77 30.70 1.95 -3.44
C VAL A 77 31.25 2.02 -2.02
N ALA A 78 31.80 3.17 -1.61
CA ALA A 78 32.27 3.37 -0.24
C ALA A 78 31.13 3.25 0.78
N THR A 79 29.96 3.84 0.50
CA THR A 79 28.77 3.74 1.35
C THR A 79 28.27 2.29 1.46
N LEU A 80 28.20 1.55 0.36
CA LEU A 80 27.79 0.14 0.37
C LEU A 80 28.79 -0.75 1.11
N ALA A 81 30.09 -0.49 0.94
CA ALA A 81 31.14 -1.22 1.67
C ALA A 81 31.05 -0.97 3.19
N ALA A 82 30.85 0.30 3.59
CA ALA A 82 30.63 0.65 4.99
C ALA A 82 29.35 0.01 5.55
N GLY A 83 28.25 0.02 4.78
CA GLY A 83 27.01 -0.65 5.14
C GLY A 83 27.18 -2.16 5.31
N LYS A 84 27.90 -2.82 4.40
CA LYS A 84 28.21 -4.25 4.50
C LYS A 84 29.06 -4.58 5.72
N ALA A 85 30.06 -3.75 6.03
CA ALA A 85 30.86 -3.89 7.24
C ALA A 85 30.00 -3.78 8.50
N LEU A 86 29.15 -2.75 8.59
CA LEU A 86 28.24 -2.55 9.71
C LEU A 86 27.26 -3.72 9.88
N LEU A 87 26.67 -4.23 8.79
CA LEU A 87 25.78 -5.39 8.86
C LEU A 87 26.48 -6.64 9.37
N ASN A 88 27.73 -6.88 8.94
CA ASN A 88 28.54 -7.98 9.43
C ASN A 88 28.92 -7.84 10.91
N GLU A 89 29.10 -6.62 11.40
CA GLU A 89 29.38 -6.34 12.82
C GLU A 89 28.13 -6.55 13.70
N VAL A 90 26.96 -6.10 13.24
CA VAL A 90 25.71 -6.13 14.01
C VAL A 90 25.04 -7.51 13.95
N ALA A 91 25.15 -8.22 12.83
CA ALA A 91 24.45 -9.48 12.58
C ALA A 91 25.36 -10.54 11.90
N PRO A 92 26.47 -10.95 12.55
CA PRO A 92 27.46 -11.84 11.95
C PRO A 92 26.85 -13.21 11.60
N GLY A 93 26.95 -13.60 10.33
CA GLY A 93 26.45 -14.89 9.83
C GLY A 93 24.93 -14.99 9.69
N ILE A 94 24.18 -13.94 10.05
CA ILE A 94 22.71 -13.89 9.90
C ILE A 94 22.31 -13.35 8.53
N VAL A 95 23.05 -12.40 7.98
CA VAL A 95 22.75 -11.77 6.68
C VAL A 95 23.75 -12.24 5.62
N THR A 96 23.27 -12.59 4.43
CA THR A 96 24.11 -12.77 3.24
C THR A 96 24.02 -11.52 2.36
N TRP A 97 25.18 -11.09 1.86
CA TRP A 97 25.32 -10.00 0.90
C TRP A 97 26.20 -10.46 -0.25
N GLU A 98 25.57 -10.94 -1.31
CA GLU A 98 26.22 -11.68 -2.39
C GLU A 98 25.71 -11.31 -3.78
N ASN A 99 26.55 -11.53 -4.78
CA ASN A 99 26.12 -11.46 -6.17
C ASN A 99 25.17 -12.63 -6.43
N PHE A 100 23.92 -12.33 -6.78
CA PHE A 100 22.85 -13.31 -6.84
C PHE A 100 22.54 -13.74 -8.27
N ALA A 101 22.44 -12.78 -9.19
CA ALA A 101 22.11 -13.04 -10.58
C ALA A 101 22.62 -11.89 -11.47
N SER A 102 22.49 -12.06 -12.78
CA SER A 102 22.62 -10.96 -13.75
C SER A 102 21.39 -10.88 -14.63
N TYR A 103 20.96 -9.66 -14.94
CA TYR A 103 19.87 -9.40 -15.89
C TYR A 103 20.44 -8.59 -17.07
N GLY A 104 20.58 -9.25 -18.22
CA GLY A 104 21.42 -8.75 -19.31
C GLY A 104 22.88 -8.60 -18.84
N GLU A 105 23.45 -7.42 -18.99
CA GLU A 105 24.81 -7.08 -18.54
C GLU A 105 24.85 -6.47 -17.13
N VAL A 106 23.70 -6.36 -16.45
CA VAL A 106 23.59 -5.71 -15.13
C VAL A 106 23.68 -6.75 -14.01
N PRO A 107 24.69 -6.69 -13.13
CA PRO A 107 24.76 -7.58 -11.98
C PRO A 107 23.73 -7.16 -10.91
N ILE A 108 23.07 -8.15 -10.33
CA ILE A 108 22.08 -8.01 -9.26
C ILE A 108 22.66 -8.59 -7.98
N VAL A 109 22.64 -7.78 -6.93
CA VAL A 109 23.10 -8.16 -5.60
C VAL A 109 21.89 -8.41 -4.72
N ARG A 110 21.93 -9.49 -3.93
CA ARG A 110 20.92 -9.83 -2.94
C ARG A 110 21.47 -9.61 -1.54
N ILE A 111 20.68 -8.94 -0.71
CA ILE A 111 20.84 -8.83 0.73
C ILE A 111 19.66 -9.54 1.37
N GLY A 112 19.89 -10.63 2.10
CA GLY A 112 18.81 -11.39 2.72
C GLY A 112 19.28 -12.17 3.93
N ILE A 113 18.36 -12.84 4.62
CA ILE A 113 18.72 -13.72 5.73
C ILE A 113 19.40 -14.98 5.18
N SER A 114 20.48 -15.39 5.83
CA SER A 114 21.26 -16.57 5.49
C SER A 114 20.48 -17.84 5.77
N LYS A 115 20.49 -18.78 4.81
CA LYS A 115 19.97 -20.14 5.01
C LYS A 115 20.78 -20.95 6.02
N THR A 116 22.00 -20.52 6.29
CA THR A 116 22.91 -21.15 7.25
C THR A 116 23.07 -20.32 8.52
N ALA A 117 22.10 -19.44 8.81
CA ALA A 117 22.15 -18.61 10.02
C ALA A 117 22.21 -19.50 11.28
N PRO A 118 22.97 -19.10 12.33
CA PRO A 118 23.09 -19.88 13.56
C PRO A 118 21.77 -20.06 14.32
N ASN A 119 20.82 -19.15 14.10
CA ASN A 119 19.49 -19.17 14.73
C ASN A 119 18.48 -19.88 13.81
N PRO A 120 17.91 -21.04 14.22
CA PRO A 120 16.87 -21.74 13.46
C PRO A 120 15.65 -20.88 13.14
N GLU A 121 15.28 -19.93 14.01
CA GLU A 121 14.16 -19.02 13.76
C GLU A 121 14.43 -18.09 12.57
N ALA A 122 15.66 -17.58 12.45
CA ALA A 122 16.04 -16.70 11.35
C ALA A 122 16.00 -17.42 10.00
N VAL A 123 16.41 -18.69 9.96
CA VAL A 123 16.41 -19.51 8.74
C VAL A 123 15.02 -19.62 8.12
N ARG A 124 13.96 -19.60 8.93
CA ARG A 124 12.56 -19.65 8.45
C ARG A 124 12.16 -18.44 7.61
N TYR A 125 12.83 -17.32 7.81
CA TYR A 125 12.62 -16.08 7.07
C TYR A 125 13.59 -15.91 5.90
N ALA A 126 14.54 -16.82 5.69
CA ALA A 126 15.61 -16.72 4.70
C ALA A 126 15.11 -16.55 3.25
N ASP A 127 13.97 -17.16 2.94
CA ASP A 127 13.34 -17.08 1.62
C ASP A 127 12.14 -16.12 1.59
N LEU A 128 11.76 -15.54 2.73
CA LEU A 128 10.60 -14.66 2.85
C LEU A 128 10.96 -13.19 2.60
N VAL A 129 12.12 -12.74 3.08
CA VAL A 129 12.52 -11.33 3.01
C VAL A 129 13.91 -11.20 2.41
N ALA A 130 14.00 -10.48 1.31
CA ALA A 130 15.26 -10.09 0.69
C ALA A 130 15.14 -8.70 0.07
N VAL A 131 16.28 -8.03 -0.04
CA VAL A 131 16.44 -6.78 -0.75
C VAL A 131 17.38 -7.05 -1.92
N TYR A 132 16.95 -6.69 -3.12
CA TYR A 132 17.74 -6.79 -4.34
C TYR A 132 18.14 -5.38 -4.76
N TYR A 133 19.38 -5.21 -5.20
CA TYR A 133 19.81 -3.94 -5.78
C TYR A 133 20.73 -4.12 -6.98
N ALA A 134 20.76 -3.10 -7.83
CA ALA A 134 21.59 -3.03 -9.01
C ALA A 134 22.00 -1.58 -9.32
N GLN A 135 23.14 -1.41 -10.00
CA GLN A 135 23.55 -0.13 -10.55
C GLN A 135 23.34 -0.17 -12.07
N VAL A 136 22.50 0.71 -12.60
CA VAL A 136 22.07 0.73 -14.00
C VAL A 136 21.92 2.15 -14.51
N GLY A 137 22.47 2.47 -15.68
CA GLY A 137 22.20 3.74 -16.37
C GLY A 137 22.54 5.01 -15.58
N GLY A 138 23.52 4.95 -14.67
CA GLY A 138 23.86 6.05 -13.76
C GLY A 138 22.93 6.19 -12.55
N ALA A 139 22.08 5.20 -12.30
CA ALA A 139 21.20 5.12 -11.14
C ALA A 139 21.52 3.88 -10.29
N PHE A 140 21.19 3.97 -9.01
CA PHE A 140 21.18 2.88 -8.05
C PHE A 140 19.73 2.50 -7.78
N ALA A 141 19.34 1.27 -8.08
CA ALA A 141 17.98 0.77 -7.93
C ALA A 141 17.94 -0.36 -6.89
N VAL A 142 16.88 -0.37 -6.08
CA VAL A 142 16.63 -1.31 -4.99
C VAL A 142 15.16 -1.76 -5.06
N ALA A 143 14.88 -3.05 -4.83
CA ALA A 143 13.53 -3.58 -4.72
C ALA A 143 13.47 -4.76 -3.73
N LEU A 144 12.27 -5.12 -3.27
CA LEU A 144 12.06 -6.30 -2.41
C LEU A 144 11.95 -7.61 -3.20
N ASP A 145 11.58 -7.52 -4.49
CA ASP A 145 11.46 -8.66 -5.39
C ASP A 145 12.39 -8.51 -6.60
N GLN A 146 12.99 -9.63 -7.03
CA GLN A 146 13.92 -9.64 -8.16
C GLN A 146 13.23 -9.18 -9.46
N LYS A 147 12.02 -9.68 -9.75
CA LYS A 147 11.34 -9.35 -11.01
C LYS A 147 10.93 -7.88 -11.04
N VAL A 148 10.67 -7.28 -9.89
CA VAL A 148 10.46 -5.83 -9.76
C VAL A 148 11.74 -5.08 -10.12
N LEU A 149 12.89 -5.49 -9.58
CA LEU A 149 14.17 -4.87 -9.93
C LEU A 149 14.49 -4.99 -11.42
N GLU A 150 14.24 -6.14 -12.05
CA GLU A 150 14.43 -6.35 -13.50
C GLU A 150 13.61 -5.34 -14.33
N GLN A 151 12.35 -5.11 -13.97
CA GLN A 151 11.52 -4.10 -14.64
C GLN A 151 11.99 -2.67 -14.38
N VAL A 152 12.54 -2.40 -13.20
CA VAL A 152 13.18 -1.10 -12.91
C VAL A 152 14.44 -0.94 -13.75
N ILE A 153 15.25 -1.99 -13.94
CA ILE A 153 16.41 -2.00 -14.83
C ILE A 153 15.99 -1.69 -16.27
N ASP A 154 14.95 -2.36 -16.79
CA ASP A 154 14.40 -2.07 -18.12
C ASP A 154 13.93 -0.62 -18.24
N ARG A 155 13.24 -0.12 -17.22
CA ARG A 155 12.79 1.28 -17.16
C ARG A 155 13.96 2.26 -17.14
N MET A 156 15.03 1.96 -16.41
CA MET A 156 16.23 2.79 -16.35
C MET A 156 17.06 2.68 -17.63
N ASN A 157 16.94 1.61 -18.42
CA ASN A 157 17.60 1.51 -19.71
C ASN A 157 16.87 2.28 -20.81
N ASP A 158 15.56 2.46 -20.70
CA ASP A 158 14.75 3.28 -21.61
C ASP A 158 14.82 4.78 -21.27
N PRO A 159 15.49 5.64 -22.08
CA PRO A 159 15.59 7.07 -21.81
C PRO A 159 14.25 7.79 -21.74
N ALA A 160 13.21 7.28 -22.42
CA ALA A 160 11.88 7.89 -22.41
C ALA A 160 11.13 7.64 -21.10
N ARG A 161 11.46 6.57 -20.38
CA ARG A 161 10.82 6.16 -19.12
C ARG A 161 11.63 6.50 -17.88
N ARG A 162 12.85 7.03 -18.04
CA ARG A 162 13.63 7.55 -16.92
C ARG A 162 12.87 8.68 -16.24
N PRO A 163 12.81 8.68 -14.89
CA PRO A 163 12.29 9.82 -14.17
C PRO A 163 13.12 11.04 -14.55
N LYS A 164 12.44 12.10 -14.96
CA LYS A 164 13.05 13.40 -15.12
C LYS A 164 13.00 14.07 -13.75
N GLY A 165 14.10 14.66 -13.31
CA GLY A 165 14.12 15.43 -12.07
C GLY A 165 12.98 16.43 -12.06
N VAL A 166 12.35 16.61 -10.90
CA VAL A 166 11.21 17.52 -10.77
C VAL A 166 11.75 18.94 -10.85
N ALA A 167 11.67 19.57 -12.02
CA ALA A 167 12.11 20.95 -12.25
C ALA A 167 11.13 22.00 -11.67
N ALA A 168 10.22 21.59 -10.78
CA ALA A 168 9.25 22.48 -10.16
C ALA A 168 9.85 23.07 -8.88
N GLU A 169 9.98 24.39 -8.82
CA GLU A 169 10.42 25.14 -7.64
C GLU A 169 9.71 24.60 -6.38
N GLY A 170 10.47 23.97 -5.47
CA GLY A 170 10.01 23.52 -4.15
C GLY A 170 9.53 22.07 -4.04
N THR A 171 9.22 21.35 -5.12
CA THR A 171 8.74 19.95 -4.99
C THR A 171 9.90 19.00 -4.70
N GLN A 172 9.94 18.44 -3.48
CA GLN A 172 11.00 17.52 -3.06
C GLN A 172 10.63 16.06 -3.31
N PHE A 173 9.35 15.74 -3.30
CA PHE A 173 8.86 14.38 -3.45
C PHE A 173 7.49 14.35 -4.14
N ALA A 174 7.32 13.41 -5.07
CA ALA A 174 6.06 13.19 -5.76
C ALA A 174 5.75 11.69 -5.85
N ILE A 175 4.51 11.33 -5.51
CA ILE A 175 3.92 10.02 -5.75
C ILE A 175 2.93 10.20 -6.91
N GLU A 176 3.03 9.35 -7.91
CA GLU A 176 2.09 9.31 -9.02
C GLU A 176 1.66 7.85 -9.24
N ALA A 177 0.35 7.64 -9.30
CA ALA A 177 -0.26 6.35 -9.55
C ALA A 177 -1.31 6.50 -10.65
N HIS A 178 -1.18 5.69 -11.69
CA HIS A 178 -2.22 5.53 -12.70
C HIS A 178 -3.14 4.39 -12.28
N MET A 179 -4.44 4.61 -12.39
CA MET A 179 -5.47 3.69 -11.93
C MET A 179 -6.32 3.28 -13.12
N ALA A 180 -6.48 1.97 -13.33
CA ALA A 180 -7.39 1.41 -14.32
C ALA A 180 -7.87 0.02 -13.87
N PRO A 181 -9.06 -0.45 -14.29
CA PRO A 181 -9.60 -1.74 -13.85
C PRO A 181 -8.71 -2.95 -14.17
N GLU A 182 -7.88 -2.88 -15.20
CA GLU A 182 -6.88 -3.90 -15.54
C GLU A 182 -5.70 -3.97 -14.56
N HIS A 183 -5.59 -2.99 -13.66
CA HIS A 183 -4.47 -2.83 -12.74
C HIS A 183 -4.78 -3.37 -11.33
N ALA A 184 -3.85 -4.12 -10.75
CA ALA A 184 -3.95 -4.63 -9.37
C ALA A 184 -4.09 -3.52 -8.31
N GLY A 185 -3.43 -2.38 -8.52
CA GLY A 185 -3.52 -1.19 -7.66
C GLY A 185 -4.92 -0.59 -7.63
N TRP A 186 -5.65 -0.66 -8.74
CA TRP A 186 -7.06 -0.25 -8.78
C TRP A 186 -7.92 -1.17 -7.90
N HIS A 187 -7.72 -2.49 -8.02
CA HIS A 187 -8.41 -3.46 -7.18
C HIS A 187 -8.06 -3.30 -5.70
N ALA A 188 -6.79 -3.02 -5.38
CA ALA A 188 -6.35 -2.82 -4.01
C ALA A 188 -7.00 -1.60 -3.37
N VAL A 189 -7.07 -0.48 -4.09
CA VAL A 189 -7.77 0.72 -3.61
C VAL A 189 -9.26 0.44 -3.45
N LEU A 190 -9.89 -0.24 -4.42
CA LEU A 190 -11.30 -0.65 -4.32
C LEU A 190 -11.54 -1.50 -3.06
N TRP A 191 -10.71 -2.53 -2.84
CA TRP A 191 -10.84 -3.44 -1.70
C TRP A 191 -10.62 -2.71 -0.37
N ALA A 192 -9.64 -1.80 -0.30
CA ALA A 192 -9.37 -1.01 0.88
C ALA A 192 -10.55 -0.11 1.26
N LEU A 193 -11.10 0.61 0.28
CA LEU A 193 -12.27 1.47 0.46
C LEU A 193 -13.51 0.66 0.84
N GLN A 194 -13.70 -0.50 0.22
CA GLN A 194 -14.80 -1.42 0.54
C GLN A 194 -14.68 -1.97 1.98
N GLY A 195 -13.47 -2.25 2.43
CA GLY A 195 -13.19 -2.69 3.80
C GLY A 195 -13.50 -1.59 4.84
N GLU A 196 -13.07 -0.36 4.58
CA GLU A 196 -13.39 0.78 5.48
C GLU A 196 -14.89 1.10 5.50
N SER A 197 -15.57 1.01 4.34
CA SER A 197 -17.03 1.17 4.26
C SER A 197 -17.76 0.14 5.14
N GLN A 198 -17.31 -1.12 5.12
CA GLN A 198 -17.88 -2.19 5.97
C GLN A 198 -17.56 -2.02 7.45
N ARG A 199 -16.35 -1.57 7.81
CA ARG A 199 -15.98 -1.35 9.22
C ARG A 199 -16.91 -0.34 9.89
N GLY A 200 -17.40 0.66 9.15
CA GLY A 200 -18.38 1.64 9.63
C GLY A 200 -19.81 1.10 9.83
N GLN A 201 -20.14 -0.11 9.39
CA GLN A 201 -21.52 -0.61 9.33
C GLN A 201 -22.11 -1.09 10.66
N ALA A 202 -21.31 -1.25 11.72
CA ALA A 202 -21.81 -1.79 12.99
C ALA A 202 -23.02 -1.00 13.55
N ASN A 203 -22.91 0.33 13.59
CA ASN A 203 -23.99 1.19 14.06
C ASN A 203 -25.20 1.21 13.13
N ALA A 204 -24.97 1.24 11.82
CA ALA A 204 -26.05 1.21 10.82
C ALA A 204 -26.87 -0.08 10.95
N ARG A 205 -26.21 -1.22 11.15
CA ARG A 205 -26.86 -2.52 11.42
C ARG A 205 -27.66 -2.47 12.72
N HIS A 206 -27.09 -1.98 13.82
CA HIS A 206 -27.82 -1.88 15.08
C HIS A 206 -29.07 -1.00 14.98
N PHE A 207 -29.00 0.13 14.28
CA PHE A 207 -30.17 1.00 14.07
C PHE A 207 -31.21 0.35 13.16
N ALA A 208 -30.78 -0.28 12.06
CA ALA A 208 -31.67 -1.02 11.19
C ALA A 208 -32.38 -2.18 11.93
N GLU A 209 -31.64 -2.92 12.76
CA GLU A 209 -32.20 -3.99 13.59
C GLU A 209 -33.23 -3.46 14.60
N ALA A 210 -32.94 -2.34 15.26
CA ALA A 210 -33.87 -1.70 16.20
C ALA A 210 -35.19 -1.31 15.51
N ILE A 211 -35.14 -0.77 14.30
CA ILE A 211 -36.33 -0.41 13.51
C ILE A 211 -37.09 -1.66 13.10
N LEU A 212 -36.42 -2.65 12.51
CA LEU A 212 -37.07 -3.86 12.00
C LEU A 212 -37.68 -4.71 13.12
N ARG A 213 -37.07 -4.73 14.31
CA ARG A 213 -37.65 -5.37 15.50
C ARG A 213 -38.78 -4.56 16.13
N GLY A 214 -38.68 -3.22 16.08
CA GLY A 214 -39.68 -2.31 16.64
C GLY A 214 -40.96 -2.25 15.81
N ASP A 215 -40.84 -2.24 14.49
CA ASP A 215 -41.96 -2.31 13.55
C ASP A 215 -41.59 -3.20 12.35
N PRO A 216 -41.93 -4.51 12.41
CA PRO A 216 -41.64 -5.46 11.33
C PRO A 216 -42.29 -5.11 9.98
N SER A 217 -43.35 -4.30 9.97
CA SER A 217 -44.00 -3.88 8.71
C SER A 217 -43.19 -2.87 7.91
N THR A 218 -42.06 -2.39 8.46
CA THR A 218 -41.05 -1.61 7.72
C THR A 218 -40.19 -2.47 6.80
N ALA A 219 -40.17 -3.79 7.01
CA ALA A 219 -39.45 -4.72 6.15
C ALA A 219 -40.07 -4.70 4.75
N GLY A 220 -39.31 -4.25 3.75
CA GLY A 220 -39.78 -4.13 2.36
C GLY A 220 -40.54 -2.85 2.03
N ASP A 221 -40.70 -1.91 2.99
CA ASP A 221 -41.19 -0.55 2.73
C ASP A 221 -40.11 0.50 3.05
N PRO A 222 -39.30 0.89 2.04
CA PRO A 222 -38.25 1.88 2.18
C PRO A 222 -38.70 3.22 2.75
N THR A 223 -39.91 3.67 2.37
CA THR A 223 -40.41 4.99 2.74
C THR A 223 -40.74 5.00 4.23
N LYS A 224 -41.41 3.94 4.69
CA LYS A 224 -41.75 3.77 6.10
C LYS A 224 -40.50 3.56 6.96
N PHE A 225 -39.56 2.75 6.48
CA PHE A 225 -38.27 2.53 7.16
C PHE A 225 -37.51 3.84 7.33
N ALA A 226 -37.35 4.62 6.25
CA ALA A 226 -36.65 5.90 6.29
C ALA A 226 -37.35 6.91 7.22
N ALA A 227 -38.67 6.99 7.19
CA ALA A 227 -39.43 7.90 8.05
C ALA A 227 -39.22 7.59 9.54
N LEU A 228 -39.29 6.32 9.93
CA LEU A 228 -39.02 5.91 11.32
C LEU A 228 -37.55 6.11 11.70
N ALA A 229 -36.63 5.78 10.80
CA ALA A 229 -35.20 5.97 11.03
C ALA A 229 -34.87 7.44 11.32
N THR A 230 -35.36 8.36 10.49
CA THR A 230 -35.18 9.79 10.69
C THR A 230 -35.84 10.27 11.99
N ALA A 231 -37.04 9.78 12.31
CA ALA A 231 -37.75 10.18 13.52
C ALA A 231 -37.02 9.76 14.82
N TYR A 232 -36.41 8.57 14.84
CA TYR A 232 -35.75 8.03 16.05
C TYR A 232 -34.27 8.35 16.13
N PHE A 233 -33.54 8.33 15.00
CA PHE A 233 -32.08 8.42 14.97
C PHE A 233 -31.56 9.69 14.28
N GLY A 234 -32.43 10.53 13.72
CA GLY A 234 -32.04 11.74 12.98
C GLY A 234 -31.39 11.46 11.62
N GLY A 235 -31.37 10.20 11.17
CA GLY A 235 -30.79 9.77 9.90
C GLY A 235 -31.24 8.37 9.50
N VAL A 236 -31.11 8.03 8.23
CA VAL A 236 -31.47 6.71 7.69
C VAL A 236 -30.24 5.81 7.69
N PRO A 237 -30.24 4.64 8.36
CA PRO A 237 -29.13 3.71 8.29
C PRO A 237 -29.05 3.10 6.89
N VAL A 238 -27.88 3.22 6.26
CA VAL A 238 -27.62 2.71 4.91
C VAL A 238 -26.54 1.65 4.92
N THR A 239 -26.65 0.68 4.01
CA THR A 239 -25.62 -0.34 3.78
C THR A 239 -24.33 0.29 3.22
N SER A 240 -23.25 -0.49 3.11
CA SER A 240 -21.99 -0.02 2.50
C SER A 240 -22.15 0.42 1.06
N GLU A 241 -23.18 -0.10 0.38
CA GLU A 241 -23.55 0.24 -0.99
C GLU A 241 -24.57 1.37 -1.07
N ALA A 242 -24.80 2.10 0.04
CA ALA A 242 -25.79 3.16 0.18
C ALA A 242 -27.24 2.71 -0.07
N ARG A 243 -27.59 1.46 0.26
CA ARG A 243 -28.96 0.92 0.15
C ARG A 243 -29.68 0.93 1.51
N PHE A 244 -31.01 0.79 1.48
CA PHE A 244 -31.89 0.81 2.66
C PHE A 244 -32.74 -0.47 2.80
N ASP A 245 -32.54 -1.46 1.93
CA ASP A 245 -33.30 -2.71 1.87
C ASP A 245 -32.77 -3.78 2.85
N TRP A 246 -32.63 -3.38 4.11
CA TRP A 246 -32.31 -4.28 5.21
C TRP A 246 -33.42 -5.31 5.42
N SER A 247 -33.04 -6.54 5.77
CA SER A 247 -33.99 -7.59 6.16
C SER A 247 -33.63 -8.18 7.52
N LEU A 248 -34.63 -8.64 8.28
CA LEU A 248 -34.42 -9.29 9.57
C LEU A 248 -34.52 -10.81 9.42
N ALA A 249 -33.53 -11.53 9.93
CA ALA A 249 -33.46 -12.98 9.91
C ALA A 249 -33.08 -13.52 11.30
N PRO A 250 -33.14 -14.86 11.53
CA PRO A 250 -32.77 -15.45 12.82
C PRO A 250 -31.34 -15.11 13.27
N ASP A 251 -30.46 -14.84 12.32
CA ASP A 251 -29.06 -14.46 12.53
C ASP A 251 -28.82 -12.94 12.61
N GLY A 252 -29.90 -12.16 12.75
CA GLY A 252 -29.86 -10.71 12.91
C GLY A 252 -30.26 -9.95 11.63
N VAL A 253 -29.88 -8.69 11.57
CA VAL A 253 -30.12 -7.86 10.37
C VAL A 253 -29.17 -8.25 9.25
N ARG A 254 -29.73 -8.41 8.05
CA ARG A 254 -29.02 -8.80 6.83
C ARG A 254 -28.96 -7.64 5.85
N ASP A 255 -27.75 -7.38 5.39
CA ASP A 255 -27.47 -6.66 4.15
C ASP A 255 -27.73 -7.61 2.97
N PRO A 256 -28.47 -7.21 1.93
CA PRO A 256 -28.73 -8.07 0.77
C PRO A 256 -27.46 -8.51 0.03
N VAL A 257 -26.41 -7.70 0.05
CA VAL A 257 -25.14 -7.96 -0.62
C VAL A 257 -24.17 -8.67 0.33
N HIS A 258 -24.00 -8.14 1.53
CA HIS A 258 -22.94 -8.58 2.48
C HIS A 258 -23.42 -9.54 3.57
N GLY A 259 -24.71 -9.91 3.59
CA GLY A 259 -25.26 -10.84 4.58
C GLY A 259 -25.36 -10.25 5.99
N SER A 260 -25.34 -11.11 7.01
CA SER A 260 -25.35 -10.71 8.43
C SER A 260 -23.95 -10.79 9.03
N THR A 261 -23.79 -10.32 10.28
CA THR A 261 -22.55 -10.49 11.04
C THR A 261 -22.19 -11.95 11.30
N ILE A 262 -23.19 -12.83 11.40
CA ILE A 262 -23.02 -14.27 11.71
C ILE A 262 -22.87 -15.09 10.43
N THR A 263 -23.56 -14.68 9.37
CA THR A 263 -23.54 -15.32 8.04
C THR A 263 -23.15 -14.26 7.00
N PRO A 264 -21.86 -13.85 6.95
CA PRO A 264 -21.40 -12.87 5.99
C PRO A 264 -21.39 -13.46 4.58
N ASN A 265 -21.73 -12.62 3.61
CA ASN A 265 -21.55 -12.91 2.19
C ASN A 265 -20.33 -12.12 1.69
N TYR A 266 -19.51 -12.74 0.85
CA TYR A 266 -18.33 -12.13 0.25
C TYR A 266 -18.55 -12.00 -1.27
N PRO A 267 -19.14 -10.89 -1.75
CA PRO A 267 -19.38 -10.70 -3.18
C PRO A 267 -18.06 -10.53 -3.94
N GLU A 268 -18.05 -10.88 -5.23
CA GLU A 268 -16.94 -10.52 -6.11
C GLU A 268 -16.89 -8.99 -6.30
N LEU A 269 -15.68 -8.44 -6.27
CA LEU A 269 -15.44 -7.00 -6.46
C LEU A 269 -14.88 -6.72 -7.86
N PRO A 270 -15.36 -5.66 -8.55
CA PRO A 270 -16.40 -4.73 -8.13
C PRO A 270 -17.80 -5.36 -8.11
N ILE A 271 -18.62 -4.98 -7.12
CA ILE A 271 -20.01 -5.41 -7.02
C ILE A 271 -20.76 -4.95 -8.28
N ALA A 272 -21.45 -5.87 -8.94
CA ALA A 272 -22.23 -5.57 -10.13
C ALA A 272 -23.39 -4.59 -9.82
N GLY A 273 -23.57 -3.60 -10.69
CA GLY A 273 -24.60 -2.56 -10.56
C GLY A 273 -24.05 -1.19 -10.19
N GLU A 274 -24.96 -0.23 -10.00
CA GLU A 274 -24.62 1.14 -9.62
C GLU A 274 -24.37 1.22 -8.10
N THR A 275 -23.13 0.97 -7.67
CA THR A 275 -22.70 1.28 -6.31
C THR A 275 -21.94 2.60 -6.28
N PRO A 276 -22.04 3.41 -5.20
CA PRO A 276 -21.29 4.67 -5.10
C PRO A 276 -19.77 4.45 -5.24
N LEU A 277 -19.26 3.36 -4.67
CA LEU A 277 -17.85 3.03 -4.75
C LEU A 277 -17.45 2.58 -6.16
N GLY A 278 -18.28 1.76 -6.82
CA GLY A 278 -18.07 1.37 -8.21
C GLY A 278 -18.03 2.58 -9.14
N ALA A 279 -19.00 3.50 -8.99
CA ALA A 279 -19.06 4.73 -9.77
C ALA A 279 -17.84 5.66 -9.52
N LEU A 280 -17.38 5.75 -8.26
CA LEU A 280 -16.14 6.48 -7.94
C LEU A 280 -14.95 5.83 -8.65
N MET A 281 -14.76 4.53 -8.47
CA MET A 281 -13.59 3.80 -8.99
C MET A 281 -13.54 3.75 -10.52
N GLN A 282 -14.69 3.75 -11.19
CA GLN A 282 -14.75 3.89 -12.66
C GLN A 282 -14.23 5.25 -13.15
N ARG A 283 -14.32 6.29 -12.32
CA ARG A 283 -13.88 7.65 -12.68
C ARG A 283 -12.46 7.94 -12.26
N VAL A 284 -11.93 7.28 -11.23
CA VAL A 284 -10.54 7.52 -10.79
C VAL A 284 -9.57 7.00 -11.86
N SER A 285 -8.86 7.91 -12.52
CA SER A 285 -7.85 7.60 -13.54
C SER A 285 -6.42 7.80 -13.06
N SER A 286 -6.21 8.70 -12.10
CA SER A 286 -4.90 8.94 -11.51
C SER A 286 -4.98 9.52 -10.10
N LEU A 287 -3.93 9.28 -9.34
CA LEU A 287 -3.68 9.90 -8.04
C LEU A 287 -2.28 10.47 -8.05
N ARG A 288 -2.14 11.75 -7.69
CA ARG A 288 -0.85 12.40 -7.52
C ARG A 288 -0.77 13.04 -6.15
N ALA A 289 0.27 12.74 -5.40
CA ALA A 289 0.56 13.41 -4.13
C ALA A 289 1.94 14.07 -4.24
N THR A 290 2.03 15.37 -3.95
CA THR A 290 3.31 16.09 -3.92
C THR A 290 3.56 16.62 -2.52
N LEU A 291 4.78 16.44 -2.03
CA LEU A 291 5.24 16.96 -0.75
C LEU A 291 6.39 17.95 -1.00
N SER A 292 6.28 19.14 -0.42
CA SER A 292 7.32 20.17 -0.41
C SER A 292 7.60 20.66 1.02
N PHE A 293 8.85 21.02 1.27
CA PHE A 293 9.26 21.67 2.51
C PHE A 293 9.74 23.06 2.16
N ASP A 294 9.04 24.06 2.67
CA ASP A 294 9.37 25.46 2.47
C ASP A 294 9.89 26.04 3.79
N ASP A 295 10.95 26.85 3.72
CA ASP A 295 11.42 27.59 4.89
C ASP A 295 10.42 28.70 5.20
N GLU A 296 9.97 28.81 6.44
CA GLU A 296 9.04 29.88 6.83
C GLU A 296 9.71 31.24 6.67
N PRO A 297 8.98 32.26 6.15
CA PRO A 297 9.54 33.60 5.92
C PRO A 297 9.95 34.34 7.22
N ALA A 298 9.65 33.78 8.40
CA ALA A 298 10.00 34.36 9.68
C ALA A 298 11.47 34.06 10.05
N LYS A 299 12.20 35.11 10.48
CA LYS A 299 13.57 35.01 11.01
C LYS A 299 13.56 34.30 12.37
N HIS A 300 13.39 32.99 12.39
CA HIS A 300 13.55 32.17 13.58
C HIS A 300 14.86 31.39 13.45
N GLU A 301 15.63 31.33 14.54
CA GLU A 301 16.81 30.48 14.64
C GLU A 301 16.54 29.39 15.69
N PRO A 302 16.43 28.11 15.29
CA PRO A 302 16.57 27.57 13.93
C PRO A 302 15.37 27.88 13.01
N ALA A 303 15.62 27.88 11.70
CA ALA A 303 14.58 28.08 10.68
C ALA A 303 13.48 27.02 10.83
N ILE A 304 12.22 27.47 10.91
CA ILE A 304 11.07 26.59 10.92
C ILE A 304 10.74 26.21 9.48
N ARG A 305 10.47 24.92 9.25
CA ARG A 305 10.09 24.39 7.93
C ARG A 305 8.62 24.01 7.94
N SER A 306 7.88 24.52 6.97
CA SER A 306 6.50 24.12 6.72
C SER A 306 6.48 22.88 5.82
N LEU A 307 5.65 21.89 6.18
CA LEU A 307 5.33 20.79 5.28
C LEU A 307 4.09 21.16 4.45
N HIS A 308 4.24 21.25 3.14
CA HIS A 308 3.14 21.40 2.21
C HIS A 308 2.87 20.06 1.53
N THR A 309 1.64 19.56 1.68
CA THR A 309 1.16 18.36 0.98
C THR A 309 0.03 18.77 0.06
N ARG A 310 0.15 18.42 -1.23
CA ARG A 310 -0.93 18.59 -2.22
C ARG A 310 -1.30 17.22 -2.76
N LEU A 311 -2.59 16.91 -2.72
CA LEU A 311 -3.17 15.71 -3.30
C LEU A 311 -4.06 16.12 -4.48
N GLU A 312 -3.82 15.51 -5.63
CA GLU A 312 -4.57 15.70 -6.86
C GLU A 312 -5.18 14.35 -7.26
N LEU A 313 -6.50 14.32 -7.41
CA LEU A 313 -7.23 13.15 -7.90
C LEU A 313 -7.65 13.43 -9.35
N GLY A 314 -7.12 12.66 -10.29
CA GLY A 314 -7.55 12.69 -11.68
C GLY A 314 -8.83 11.90 -11.85
N LEU A 315 -9.90 12.58 -12.27
CA LEU A 315 -11.17 11.96 -12.62
C LEU A 315 -11.36 11.97 -14.14
N GLY A 316 -11.53 10.79 -14.73
CA GLY A 316 -11.90 10.60 -16.12
C GLY A 316 -13.38 10.92 -16.38
N ALA A 317 -13.74 10.91 -17.68
CA ALA A 317 -15.13 10.97 -18.11
C ALA A 317 -15.91 9.78 -17.54
N ALA A 318 -17.19 9.99 -17.22
CA ALA A 318 -18.08 8.88 -16.90
C ALA A 318 -18.12 7.93 -18.10
N ARG A 319 -17.82 6.65 -17.89
CA ARG A 319 -18.05 5.62 -18.90
C ARG A 319 -19.57 5.36 -18.90
N GLU A 320 -20.24 5.69 -20.01
CA GLU A 320 -21.65 5.36 -20.25
C GLU A 320 -21.90 3.85 -20.31
#